data_AF-A0A1S8XUK2-F1
#
_entry.id   AF-A0A1S8XUK2-F1
#
_cell.length_a   1.000
_cell.length_b   1.000
_cell.length_c   1.000
_cell.angle_alpha   90.00
_cell.angle_beta   90.00
_cell.angle_gamma   90.00
#
_symmetry.space_group_name_H-M   'P 1'
#
loop_
_entity.id
_entity.type
_entity.pdbx_description
1 polymer ?
#
loop_
_entity_poly.entity_id
_entity_poly.type
_entity_poly.pdbx_seq_one_letter_code
_entity_poly.pdbx_strand_id
1 'polypeptide(L)'
;MKSTVRRQWELAAGGSSDLFDLVDAGSADLVAAALTGLPEQRRRAVGVELTEWFKTRRSTFWGSAKGTALAVAVVGCLPTAAQAAAILTRRSVTVDGDRAARLVRVVAAERGIDWLPELARRLADKLARDAWIGHWRFAAGLLPADAAPPTGERFVELWVQSLATPDRRRGAPVPLLDRLRNDPLLPALLPRLFEIDGIGAPMMFDEVHTDWESRHRHVLPTALARLAADGVVDRAALLDGAVGRLLRGDRPAALRAFTVLLHELAPSAQEVAARATDYLRLLADAPAPVAVMAQKALRALPDPEPEAVLAASREVLLRPDKALVRGQLAWLDRLARRHPDRAAQIAEVIAVAAGHPAVDVRDRAAALAARHGPAPAVGGPVPAGGDTAPAVAVARGDDLPHPG
;
A
#
# COMPACT_ATOMS: atom_id res chain seq x y z
N MET A 1 -19.63 -32.55 31.03
CA MET A 1 -19.49 -32.21 32.47
C MET A 1 -18.77 -33.27 33.29
N LYS A 2 -19.26 -34.53 33.40
CA LYS A 2 -18.59 -35.58 34.22
C LYS A 2 -17.12 -35.84 33.86
N SER A 3 -16.76 -35.80 32.58
CA SER A 3 -15.36 -35.99 32.13
C SER A 3 -14.44 -34.80 32.42
N THR A 4 -14.93 -33.56 32.33
CA THR A 4 -14.13 -32.36 32.63
C THR A 4 -13.79 -32.26 34.12
N VAL A 5 -14.77 -32.54 34.99
CA VAL A 5 -14.58 -32.54 36.44
C VAL A 5 -13.57 -33.61 36.85
N ARG A 6 -13.66 -34.82 36.29
CA ARG A 6 -12.68 -35.88 36.54
C ARG A 6 -11.25 -35.44 36.19
N ARG A 7 -11.06 -34.81 35.02
CA ARG A 7 -9.74 -34.34 34.56
C ARG A 7 -9.18 -33.23 35.43
N GLN A 8 -10.03 -32.31 35.89
CA GLN A 8 -9.62 -31.29 36.86
C GLN A 8 -9.15 -31.92 38.17
N TRP A 9 -9.85 -32.96 38.65
CA TRP A 9 -9.45 -33.73 39.81
C TRP A 9 -8.13 -34.48 39.63
N GLU A 10 -7.93 -35.18 38.51
CA GLU A 10 -6.67 -35.89 38.20
C GLU A 10 -5.49 -34.92 38.07
N LEU A 11 -5.70 -33.74 37.45
CA LEU A 11 -4.71 -32.67 37.40
C LEU A 11 -4.39 -32.10 38.77
N ALA A 12 -5.39 -31.90 39.63
CA ALA A 12 -5.17 -31.48 41.02
C ALA A 12 -4.43 -32.54 41.84
N ALA A 13 -4.69 -33.83 41.57
CA ALA A 13 -4.14 -34.97 42.30
C ALA A 13 -2.72 -35.39 41.85
N GLY A 14 -2.15 -34.77 40.80
CA GLY A 14 -0.76 -34.98 40.41
C GLY A 14 -0.53 -35.60 39.02
N GLY A 15 -1.56 -36.04 38.31
CA GLY A 15 -1.44 -36.56 36.93
C GLY A 15 -1.46 -35.44 35.89
N SER A 16 -0.56 -35.46 34.90
CA SER A 16 -0.55 -34.52 33.76
C SER A 16 -0.80 -35.18 32.40
N SER A 17 -0.79 -36.52 32.35
CA SER A 17 -1.01 -37.30 31.13
C SER A 17 -2.29 -36.88 30.40
N ASP A 18 -3.38 -36.73 31.14
CA ASP A 18 -4.68 -36.31 30.60
C ASP A 18 -4.64 -34.93 29.92
N LEU A 19 -3.82 -33.99 30.42
CA LEU A 19 -3.65 -32.68 29.78
C LEU A 19 -2.87 -32.82 28.47
N PHE A 20 -1.82 -33.63 28.46
CA PHE A 20 -1.00 -33.85 27.27
C PHE A 20 -1.76 -34.61 26.18
N ASP A 21 -2.62 -35.55 26.56
CA ASP A 21 -3.53 -36.24 25.65
C ASP A 21 -4.54 -35.26 25.02
N LEU A 22 -5.04 -34.30 25.78
CA LEU A 22 -5.90 -33.22 25.25
C LEU A 22 -5.14 -32.31 24.27
N VAL A 23 -3.87 -31.99 24.55
CA VAL A 23 -3.02 -31.24 23.63
C VAL A 23 -2.78 -32.04 22.35
N ASP A 24 -2.51 -33.33 22.46
CA ASP A 24 -2.33 -34.23 21.32
C ASP A 24 -3.59 -34.41 20.48
N ALA A 25 -4.75 -34.41 21.12
CA ALA A 25 -6.05 -34.40 20.45
C ALA A 25 -6.43 -33.03 19.86
N GLY A 26 -5.64 -31.97 20.12
CA GLY A 26 -5.94 -30.61 19.66
C GLY A 26 -7.19 -29.99 20.33
N SER A 27 -7.56 -30.48 21.51
CA SER A 27 -8.78 -30.10 22.23
C SER A 27 -8.58 -28.84 23.08
N ALA A 28 -8.28 -27.71 22.43
CA ALA A 28 -7.88 -26.47 23.11
C ALA A 28 -8.90 -25.94 24.15
N ASP A 29 -10.21 -26.06 23.89
CA ASP A 29 -11.24 -25.64 24.84
C ASP A 29 -11.26 -26.53 26.10
N LEU A 30 -11.01 -27.83 25.94
CA LEU A 30 -10.90 -28.76 27.06
C LEU A 30 -9.62 -28.54 27.88
N VAL A 31 -8.52 -28.17 27.22
CA VAL A 31 -7.29 -27.73 27.90
C VAL A 31 -7.57 -26.49 28.74
N ALA A 32 -8.22 -25.46 28.19
CA ALA A 32 -8.57 -24.25 28.95
C ALA A 32 -9.48 -24.57 30.16
N ALA A 33 -10.50 -25.40 29.95
CA ALA A 33 -11.41 -25.81 31.01
C ALA A 33 -10.70 -26.63 32.11
N ALA A 34 -9.77 -27.51 31.74
CA ALA A 34 -9.01 -28.33 32.68
C ALA A 34 -8.07 -27.50 33.56
N LEU A 35 -7.60 -26.35 33.06
CA LEU A 35 -6.73 -25.43 33.80
C LEU A 35 -7.51 -24.50 34.74
N THR A 36 -8.78 -24.25 34.48
CA THR A 36 -9.60 -23.30 35.26
C THR A 36 -9.63 -23.71 36.74
N GLY A 37 -9.30 -22.77 37.65
CA GLY A 37 -9.28 -23.00 39.10
C GLY A 37 -8.11 -23.84 39.61
N LEU A 38 -7.16 -24.23 38.74
CA LEU A 38 -5.98 -25.00 39.15
C LEU A 38 -5.00 -24.11 39.95
N PRO A 39 -4.51 -24.54 41.13
CA PRO A 39 -3.58 -23.75 41.94
C PRO A 39 -2.28 -23.42 41.20
N GLU A 40 -1.71 -22.24 41.45
CA GLU A 40 -0.50 -21.76 40.76
C GLU A 40 0.71 -22.70 40.99
N GLN A 41 0.85 -23.28 42.18
CA GLN A 41 1.89 -24.29 42.43
C GLN A 41 1.77 -25.48 41.48
N ARG A 42 0.54 -25.93 41.22
CA ARG A 42 0.28 -27.06 40.33
C ARG A 42 0.48 -26.69 38.86
N ARG A 43 0.07 -25.49 38.44
CA ARG A 43 0.36 -24.96 37.09
C ARG A 43 1.85 -24.95 36.79
N ARG A 44 2.68 -24.53 37.76
CA ARG A 44 4.15 -24.54 37.62
C ARG A 44 4.71 -25.95 37.49
N ALA A 45 4.23 -26.91 38.29
CA ALA A 45 4.64 -28.31 38.19
C ALA A 45 4.31 -28.89 36.80
N VAL A 46 3.08 -28.68 36.33
CA VAL A 46 2.65 -29.06 34.97
C VAL A 46 3.47 -28.33 33.91
N GLY A 47 3.87 -27.08 34.14
CA GLY A 47 4.71 -26.31 33.22
C GLY A 47 6.11 -26.90 33.02
N VAL A 48 6.72 -27.43 34.08
CA VAL A 48 7.99 -28.16 34.01
C VAL A 48 7.82 -29.44 33.19
N GLU A 49 6.81 -30.23 33.52
CA GLU A 49 6.49 -31.49 32.83
C GLU A 49 6.16 -31.24 31.35
N LEU A 50 5.40 -30.18 31.03
CA LEU A 50 5.05 -29.77 29.67
C LEU A 50 6.30 -29.41 28.86
N THR A 51 7.26 -28.72 29.47
CA THR A 51 8.50 -28.32 28.80
C THR A 51 9.36 -29.54 28.48
N GLU A 52 9.48 -30.50 29.40
CA GLU A 52 10.19 -31.75 29.14
C GLU A 52 9.46 -32.61 28.09
N TRP A 53 8.14 -32.73 28.19
CA TRP A 53 7.32 -33.43 27.20
C TRP A 53 7.45 -32.81 25.80
N PHE A 54 7.50 -31.49 25.69
CA PHE A 54 7.76 -30.81 24.42
C PHE A 54 9.17 -31.11 23.89
N LYS A 55 10.19 -31.15 24.77
CA LYS A 55 11.58 -31.45 24.40
C LYS A 55 11.79 -32.88 23.92
N THR A 56 11.02 -33.86 24.36
CA THR A 56 11.13 -35.24 23.85
C THR A 56 10.57 -35.38 22.43
N ARG A 57 9.78 -34.40 21.97
CA ARG A 57 9.03 -34.42 20.71
C ARG A 57 9.56 -33.43 19.66
N ARG A 58 10.88 -33.27 19.56
CA ARG A 58 11.52 -32.26 18.68
C ARG A 58 11.17 -32.38 17.20
N SER A 59 10.88 -33.59 16.73
CA SER A 59 10.51 -33.87 15.33
C SER A 59 9.01 -33.76 15.05
N THR A 60 8.19 -33.58 16.08
CA THR A 60 6.73 -33.49 15.93
C THR A 60 6.33 -32.15 15.30
N PHE A 61 5.52 -32.24 14.24
CA PHE A 61 4.83 -31.08 13.68
C PHE A 61 3.51 -30.86 14.42
N TRP A 62 3.36 -29.68 15.03
CA TRP A 62 2.16 -29.28 15.74
C TRP A 62 1.27 -28.50 14.78
N GLY A 63 0.39 -29.23 14.09
CA GLY A 63 -0.63 -28.63 13.22
C GLY A 63 -1.56 -27.69 13.99
N SER A 64 -2.26 -26.81 13.28
CA SER A 64 -3.08 -25.70 13.82
C SER A 64 -3.94 -26.06 15.05
N ALA A 65 -4.62 -27.22 15.06
CA ALA A 65 -5.40 -27.66 16.22
C ALA A 65 -4.52 -28.01 17.45
N LYS A 66 -3.50 -28.86 17.26
CA LYS A 66 -2.58 -29.27 18.34
C LYS A 66 -1.77 -28.08 18.86
N GLY A 67 -1.25 -27.24 17.96
CA GLY A 67 -0.51 -26.04 18.36
C GLY A 67 -1.39 -25.01 19.09
N THR A 68 -2.67 -24.90 18.75
CA THR A 68 -3.61 -24.07 19.52
C THR A 68 -3.80 -24.60 20.94
N ALA A 69 -4.00 -25.91 21.10
CA ALA A 69 -4.11 -26.53 22.42
C ALA A 69 -2.79 -26.39 23.22
N LEU A 70 -1.65 -26.55 22.56
CA LEU A 70 -0.33 -26.31 23.13
C LEU A 70 -0.17 -24.86 23.60
N ALA A 71 -0.59 -23.86 22.81
CA ALA A 71 -0.52 -22.45 23.19
C ALA A 71 -1.29 -22.14 24.47
N VAL A 72 -2.49 -22.71 24.62
CA VAL A 72 -3.31 -22.60 25.84
C VAL A 72 -2.60 -23.24 27.03
N ALA A 73 -2.07 -24.45 26.88
CA ALA A 73 -1.33 -25.13 27.95
C ALA A 73 -0.05 -24.37 28.35
N VAL A 74 0.70 -23.88 27.37
CA VAL A 74 1.94 -23.12 27.57
C VAL A 74 1.66 -21.85 28.38
N VAL A 75 0.68 -21.03 27.98
CA VAL A 75 0.37 -19.79 28.70
C VAL A 75 -0.27 -20.07 30.06
N GLY A 76 -1.09 -21.11 30.15
CA GLY A 76 -1.76 -21.49 31.39
C GLY A 76 -0.84 -22.09 32.47
N CYS A 77 0.35 -22.59 32.09
CA CYS A 77 1.25 -23.30 33.00
C CYS A 77 2.63 -22.65 33.16
N LEU A 78 3.18 -21.99 32.13
CA LEU A 78 4.53 -21.43 32.23
C LEU A 78 4.55 -20.07 32.98
N PRO A 79 5.60 -19.78 33.75
CA PRO A 79 5.67 -18.57 34.57
C PRO A 79 6.00 -17.28 33.82
N THR A 80 6.59 -17.34 32.62
CA THR A 80 7.10 -16.12 31.95
C THR A 80 6.87 -16.11 30.43
N ALA A 81 6.77 -14.89 29.88
CA ALA A 81 6.69 -14.66 28.44
C ALA A 81 7.90 -15.24 27.67
N ALA A 82 9.11 -15.19 28.25
CA ALA A 82 10.31 -15.72 27.60
C ALA A 82 10.24 -17.24 27.41
N GLN A 83 9.76 -17.97 28.43
CA GLN A 83 9.61 -19.42 28.36
C GLN A 83 8.48 -19.81 27.40
N ALA A 84 7.35 -19.10 27.43
CA ALA A 84 6.25 -19.30 26.48
C ALA A 84 6.71 -19.05 25.03
N ALA A 85 7.41 -17.94 24.79
CA ALA A 85 7.93 -17.60 23.47
C ALA A 85 8.93 -18.66 22.95
N ALA A 86 9.77 -19.25 23.81
CA ALA A 86 10.75 -20.26 23.41
C ALA A 86 10.13 -21.51 22.77
N ILE A 87 8.87 -21.81 23.11
CA ILE A 87 8.06 -22.89 22.53
C ILE A 87 7.25 -22.37 21.33
N LEU A 88 6.48 -21.29 21.52
CA LEU A 88 5.49 -20.84 20.55
C LEU A 88 6.07 -20.18 19.30
N THR A 89 7.33 -19.75 19.34
CA THR A 89 8.06 -19.20 18.18
C THR A 89 8.75 -20.26 17.32
N ARG A 90 8.61 -21.55 17.66
CA ARG A 90 9.18 -22.66 16.88
C ARG A 90 8.42 -22.84 15.58
N ARG A 91 9.14 -23.03 14.47
CA ARG A 91 8.56 -23.28 13.13
C ARG A 91 7.63 -24.49 13.08
N SER A 92 7.91 -25.50 13.89
CA SER A 92 7.10 -26.71 13.99
C SER A 92 5.77 -26.48 14.69
N VAL A 93 5.55 -25.32 15.32
CA VAL A 93 4.33 -24.99 16.04
C VAL A 93 3.48 -24.06 15.19
N THR A 94 2.38 -24.57 14.64
CA THR A 94 1.39 -23.76 13.92
C THR A 94 0.14 -23.62 14.76
N VAL A 95 -0.45 -22.42 14.77
CA VAL A 95 -1.66 -22.13 15.57
C VAL A 95 -2.79 -21.65 14.68
N ASP A 96 -4.02 -21.91 15.11
CA ASP A 96 -5.18 -21.16 14.63
C ASP A 96 -5.15 -19.79 15.32
N GLY A 97 -4.64 -18.76 14.64
CA GLY A 97 -4.24 -17.51 15.27
C GLY A 97 -5.34 -16.84 16.09
N ASP A 98 -6.52 -16.65 15.50
CA ASP A 98 -7.64 -15.97 16.17
C ASP A 98 -8.20 -16.81 17.32
N ARG A 99 -8.29 -18.14 17.14
CA ARG A 99 -8.77 -19.04 18.19
C ARG A 99 -7.78 -19.15 19.34
N ALA A 100 -6.49 -19.30 19.05
CA ALA A 100 -5.43 -19.35 20.04
C ALA A 100 -5.39 -18.06 20.85
N ALA A 101 -5.42 -16.89 20.18
CA ALA A 101 -5.36 -15.61 20.85
C ALA A 101 -6.55 -15.42 21.82
N ARG A 102 -7.77 -15.77 21.39
CA ARG A 102 -8.95 -15.71 22.28
C ARG A 102 -8.82 -16.64 23.49
N LEU A 103 -8.49 -17.91 23.29
CA LEU A 103 -8.40 -18.88 24.39
C LEU A 103 -7.27 -18.53 25.36
N VAL A 104 -6.12 -18.11 24.83
CA VAL A 104 -4.99 -17.64 25.62
C VAL A 104 -5.36 -16.41 26.45
N ARG A 105 -6.11 -15.44 25.90
CA ARG A 105 -6.60 -14.29 26.68
C ARG A 105 -7.53 -14.70 27.82
N VAL A 106 -8.43 -15.65 27.59
CA VAL A 106 -9.33 -16.17 28.64
C VAL A 106 -8.52 -16.80 29.78
N VAL A 107 -7.56 -17.68 29.45
CA VAL A 107 -6.72 -18.33 30.46
C VAL A 107 -5.78 -17.33 31.16
N ALA A 108 -5.24 -16.37 30.43
CA ALA A 108 -4.38 -15.33 31.00
C ALA A 108 -5.14 -14.43 31.97
N ALA A 109 -6.37 -14.03 31.63
CA ALA A 109 -7.23 -13.22 32.49
C ALA A 109 -7.62 -13.98 33.77
N GLU A 110 -8.00 -15.26 33.66
CA GLU A 110 -8.35 -16.09 34.82
C GLU A 110 -7.16 -16.31 35.77
N ARG A 111 -5.96 -16.48 35.22
CA ARG A 111 -4.72 -16.64 36.01
C ARG A 111 -4.15 -15.31 36.53
N GLY A 112 -4.58 -14.17 36.00
CA GLY A 112 -4.03 -12.85 36.34
C GLY A 112 -2.62 -12.61 35.76
N ILE A 113 -2.38 -13.04 34.52
CA ILE A 113 -1.09 -12.86 33.83
C ILE A 113 -0.93 -11.42 33.34
N ASP A 114 0.16 -10.77 33.75
CA ASP A 114 0.57 -9.42 33.33
C ASP A 114 1.58 -9.41 32.16
N TRP A 115 2.27 -10.52 31.91
CA TRP A 115 3.32 -10.62 30.89
C TRP A 115 2.82 -10.91 29.47
N LEU A 116 1.51 -11.00 29.25
CA LEU A 116 0.93 -11.28 27.92
C LEU A 116 1.36 -10.27 26.83
N PRO A 117 1.44 -8.95 27.10
CA PRO A 117 1.93 -7.97 26.12
C PRO A 117 3.38 -8.24 25.70
N GLU A 118 4.24 -8.62 26.66
CA GLU A 118 5.64 -8.98 26.39
C GLU A 118 5.73 -10.27 25.55
N LEU A 119 4.84 -11.24 25.75
CA LEU A 119 4.74 -12.41 24.87
C LEU A 119 4.35 -11.99 23.44
N ALA A 120 3.34 -11.13 23.30
CA ALA A 120 2.88 -10.64 21.99
C ALA A 120 4.02 -9.96 21.22
N ARG A 121 4.80 -9.10 21.90
CA ARG A 121 5.98 -8.44 21.33
C ARG A 121 7.04 -9.44 20.87
N ARG A 122 7.38 -10.44 21.69
CA ARG A 122 8.34 -11.51 21.33
C ARG A 122 7.89 -12.34 20.13
N LEU A 123 6.60 -12.63 20.04
CA LEU A 123 6.02 -13.32 18.89
C LEU A 123 6.14 -12.46 17.63
N ALA A 124 5.81 -11.17 17.73
CA ALA A 124 5.91 -10.25 16.61
C ALA A 124 7.36 -10.04 16.12
N ASP A 125 8.33 -9.92 17.02
CA ASP A 125 9.76 -9.83 16.67
C ASP A 125 10.25 -11.06 15.88
N LYS A 126 9.62 -12.23 16.08
CA LYS A 126 9.96 -13.43 15.33
C LYS A 126 9.42 -13.40 13.89
N LEU A 127 8.27 -12.77 13.66
CA LEU A 127 7.61 -12.73 12.35
C LEU A 127 8.51 -12.13 11.26
N ALA A 128 9.40 -11.21 11.62
CA ALA A 128 10.37 -10.64 10.68
C ALA A 128 11.29 -11.70 10.01
N ARG A 129 11.43 -12.89 10.60
CA ARG A 129 12.32 -13.98 10.11
C ARG A 129 11.58 -15.19 9.54
N ASP A 130 10.31 -15.36 9.89
CA ASP A 130 9.49 -16.51 9.50
C ASP A 130 8.02 -16.17 9.67
N ALA A 131 7.37 -15.84 8.57
CA ALA A 131 6.12 -15.12 8.60
C ALA A 131 5.00 -15.94 8.00
N TRP A 132 4.18 -16.50 8.89
CA TRP A 132 2.91 -17.12 8.54
C TRP A 132 1.75 -16.32 9.14
N ILE A 133 0.67 -16.18 8.39
CA ILE A 133 -0.47 -15.33 8.76
C ILE A 133 -1.14 -15.76 10.07
N GLY A 134 -1.15 -17.06 10.37
CA GLY A 134 -1.68 -17.59 11.63
C GLY A 134 -0.88 -17.13 12.86
N HIS A 135 0.46 -17.04 12.73
CA HIS A 135 1.30 -16.50 13.81
C HIS A 135 1.14 -15.00 13.97
N TRP A 136 0.98 -14.27 12.86
CA TRP A 136 0.68 -12.85 12.93
C TRP A 136 -0.66 -12.59 13.64
N ARG A 137 -1.72 -13.31 13.28
CA ARG A 137 -3.04 -13.21 13.96
C ARG A 137 -2.95 -13.53 15.44
N PHE A 138 -2.16 -14.55 15.78
CA PHE A 138 -1.91 -14.88 17.18
C PHE A 138 -1.22 -13.73 17.92
N ALA A 139 -0.10 -13.23 17.40
CA ALA A 139 0.65 -12.12 18.01
C ALA A 139 -0.21 -10.85 18.12
N ALA A 140 -0.82 -10.42 17.01
CA ALA A 140 -1.67 -9.24 16.94
C ALA A 140 -2.88 -9.35 17.88
N GLY A 141 -3.51 -10.53 17.95
CA GLY A 141 -4.61 -10.77 18.86
C GLY A 141 -4.21 -10.65 20.33
N LEU A 142 -2.96 -10.94 20.71
CA LEU A 142 -2.49 -10.83 22.09
C LEU A 142 -2.05 -9.41 22.50
N LEU A 143 -1.94 -8.48 21.55
CA LEU A 143 -1.60 -7.10 21.87
C LEU A 143 -2.74 -6.44 22.68
N PRO A 144 -2.40 -5.67 23.72
CA PRO A 144 -3.38 -4.77 24.35
C PRO A 144 -3.94 -3.78 23.34
N ALA A 145 -5.20 -3.38 23.53
CA ALA A 145 -5.87 -2.46 22.63
C ALA A 145 -5.24 -1.05 22.63
N ASP A 146 -4.60 -0.67 23.72
CA ASP A 146 -3.91 0.61 23.95
C ASP A 146 -2.41 0.55 23.68
N ALA A 147 -1.85 -0.63 23.42
CA ALA A 147 -0.42 -0.78 23.13
C ALA A 147 -0.12 -0.41 21.67
N ALA A 148 0.98 0.33 21.47
CA ALA A 148 1.49 0.59 20.13
C ALA A 148 1.88 -0.73 19.44
N PRO A 149 1.27 -1.09 18.30
CA PRO A 149 1.63 -2.30 17.60
C PRO A 149 2.99 -2.16 16.90
N PRO A 150 3.67 -3.26 16.61
CA PRO A 150 4.88 -3.23 15.77
C PRO A 150 4.59 -2.63 14.39
N THR A 151 5.41 -1.68 13.96
CA THR A 151 5.23 -0.94 12.68
C THR A 151 6.24 -1.33 11.60
N GLY A 152 7.02 -2.39 11.84
CA GLY A 152 7.99 -2.92 10.88
C GLY A 152 7.31 -3.45 9.62
N GLU A 153 8.00 -3.35 8.49
CA GLU A 153 7.50 -3.68 7.15
C GLU A 153 6.76 -5.02 7.09
N ARG A 154 7.41 -6.09 7.56
CA ARG A 154 6.82 -7.43 7.53
C ARG A 154 5.52 -7.56 8.34
N PHE A 155 5.39 -6.80 9.42
CA PHE A 155 4.17 -6.81 10.23
C PHE A 155 3.01 -6.12 9.49
N VAL A 156 3.30 -5.01 8.80
CA VAL A 156 2.32 -4.26 7.99
C VAL A 156 1.88 -5.09 6.77
N GLU A 157 2.81 -5.78 6.10
CA GLU A 157 2.47 -6.70 5.00
C GLU A 157 1.50 -7.80 5.45
N LEU A 158 1.77 -8.42 6.60
CA LEU A 158 0.90 -9.47 7.16
C LEU A 158 -0.44 -8.91 7.62
N TRP A 159 -0.49 -7.66 8.09
CA TRP A 159 -1.75 -6.96 8.35
C TRP A 159 -2.57 -6.83 7.06
N VAL A 160 -2.01 -6.30 5.97
CA VAL A 160 -2.70 -6.20 4.66
C VAL A 160 -3.15 -7.58 4.17
N GLN A 161 -2.30 -8.60 4.29
CA GLN A 161 -2.66 -9.97 3.93
C GLN A 161 -3.82 -10.51 4.78
N SER A 162 -3.87 -10.15 6.06
CA SER A 162 -4.96 -10.54 6.98
C SER A 162 -6.29 -9.91 6.59
N LEU A 163 -6.28 -8.68 6.07
CA LEU A 163 -7.46 -7.99 5.58
C LEU A 163 -8.07 -8.70 4.35
N ALA A 164 -7.21 -9.23 3.48
CA ALA A 164 -7.60 -9.96 2.26
C ALA A 164 -8.14 -11.37 2.52
N THR A 165 -7.82 -11.97 3.68
CA THR A 165 -8.11 -13.38 3.96
C THR A 165 -8.85 -13.57 5.30
N PRO A 166 -10.01 -12.91 5.52
CA PRO A 166 -10.71 -12.94 6.81
C PRO A 166 -11.04 -14.37 7.26
N ASP A 167 -11.18 -14.58 8.57
CA ASP A 167 -11.62 -15.87 9.10
C ASP A 167 -13.06 -16.17 8.65
N ARG A 168 -13.21 -17.22 7.83
CA ARG A 168 -14.49 -17.68 7.28
C ARG A 168 -15.12 -18.81 8.09
N ARG A 169 -14.47 -19.29 9.17
CA ARG A 169 -14.95 -20.44 9.95
C ARG A 169 -16.21 -20.15 10.77
N ARG A 170 -16.53 -18.87 10.97
CA ARG A 170 -17.67 -18.39 11.78
C ARG A 170 -18.86 -17.91 10.95
N GLY A 171 -18.85 -18.13 9.64
CA GLY A 171 -19.90 -17.71 8.72
C GLY A 171 -19.39 -16.73 7.66
N ALA A 172 -20.31 -15.97 7.06
CA ALA A 172 -19.96 -14.95 6.09
C ALA A 172 -19.03 -13.90 6.73
N PRO A 173 -17.91 -13.55 6.08
CA PRO A 173 -16.99 -12.56 6.63
C PRO A 173 -17.67 -11.19 6.70
N VAL A 174 -17.44 -10.50 7.82
CA VAL A 174 -17.83 -9.09 8.00
C VAL A 174 -17.17 -8.24 6.90
N PRO A 175 -17.89 -7.29 6.26
CA PRO A 175 -17.32 -6.41 5.23
C PRO A 175 -16.03 -5.73 5.66
N LEU A 176 -15.10 -5.54 4.73
CA LEU A 176 -13.80 -4.94 5.03
C LEU A 176 -13.92 -3.58 5.69
N LEU A 177 -14.87 -2.75 5.24
CA LEU A 177 -15.13 -1.43 5.82
C LEU A 177 -15.40 -1.50 7.33
N ASP A 178 -16.30 -2.40 7.74
CA ASP A 178 -16.64 -2.56 9.15
C ASP A 178 -15.51 -3.19 9.96
N ARG A 179 -14.73 -4.09 9.34
CA ARG A 179 -13.52 -4.64 9.98
C ARG A 179 -12.49 -3.56 10.23
N LEU A 180 -12.19 -2.71 9.24
CA LEU A 180 -11.24 -1.61 9.37
C LEU A 180 -11.71 -0.55 10.38
N ARG A 181 -13.00 -0.22 10.39
CA ARG A 181 -13.58 0.74 11.36
C ARG A 181 -13.36 0.30 12.81
N ASN A 182 -13.32 -1.01 13.05
CA ASN A 182 -13.11 -1.61 14.37
C ASN A 182 -11.69 -2.15 14.58
N ASP A 183 -10.75 -1.88 13.66
CA ASP A 183 -9.39 -2.39 13.73
C ASP A 183 -8.52 -1.47 14.60
N PRO A 184 -8.08 -1.90 15.81
CA PRO A 184 -7.24 -1.08 16.67
C PRO A 184 -5.85 -0.83 16.08
N LEU A 185 -5.42 -1.61 15.08
CA LEU A 185 -4.13 -1.45 14.42
C LEU A 185 -4.15 -0.35 13.35
N LEU A 186 -5.33 0.02 12.85
CA LEU A 186 -5.48 0.94 11.73
C LEU A 186 -4.75 2.28 11.96
N PRO A 187 -4.90 2.98 13.10
CA PRO A 187 -4.25 4.28 13.29
C PRO A 187 -2.72 4.23 13.20
N ALA A 188 -2.11 3.15 13.70
CA ALA A 188 -0.66 2.97 13.73
C ALA A 188 -0.10 2.43 12.41
N LEU A 189 -0.83 1.55 11.72
CA LEU A 189 -0.34 0.89 10.50
C LEU A 189 -0.72 1.62 9.21
N LEU A 190 -1.76 2.45 9.22
CA LEU A 190 -2.19 3.20 8.03
C LEU A 190 -1.09 4.10 7.46
N PRO A 191 -0.38 4.95 8.24
CA PRO A 191 0.69 5.78 7.68
C PRO A 191 1.78 4.94 7.00
N ARG A 192 2.06 3.75 7.53
CA ARG A 192 3.08 2.82 7.01
C ARG A 192 2.76 2.32 5.60
N LEU A 193 1.48 2.26 5.21
CA LEU A 193 1.09 1.87 3.84
C LEU A 193 1.65 2.80 2.77
N PHE A 194 1.91 4.06 3.11
CA PHE A 194 2.46 5.02 2.16
C PHE A 194 3.98 4.99 2.13
N GLU A 195 4.63 4.39 3.13
CA GLU A 195 6.09 4.43 3.31
C GLU A 195 6.81 3.16 2.87
N ILE A 196 6.11 2.02 2.84
CA ILE A 196 6.70 0.73 2.48
C ILE A 196 6.68 0.54 0.95
N ASP A 197 7.82 0.17 0.39
CA ASP A 197 7.93 -0.15 -1.02
C ASP A 197 7.22 -1.47 -1.35
N GLY A 198 6.56 -1.57 -2.50
CA GLY A 198 5.86 -2.76 -2.96
C GLY A 198 4.51 -3.04 -2.30
N ILE A 199 4.18 -2.43 -1.15
CA ILE A 199 2.98 -2.73 -0.35
C ILE A 199 1.66 -2.50 -1.09
N GLY A 200 1.65 -1.63 -2.11
CA GLY A 200 0.45 -1.38 -2.90
C GLY A 200 -0.01 -2.59 -3.73
N ALA A 201 0.89 -3.52 -4.08
CA ALA A 201 0.50 -4.71 -4.84
C ALA A 201 -0.47 -5.63 -4.06
N PRO A 202 -0.17 -6.02 -2.80
CA PRO A 202 -1.12 -6.80 -2.00
C PRO A 202 -2.37 -6.03 -1.57
N MET A 203 -2.45 -4.70 -1.73
CA MET A 203 -3.66 -3.92 -1.43
C MET A 203 -4.77 -4.07 -2.50
N MET A 204 -4.44 -4.61 -3.68
CA MET A 204 -5.34 -4.68 -4.83
C MET A 204 -6.23 -5.93 -4.87
N PHE A 205 -6.60 -6.46 -3.70
CA PHE A 205 -7.49 -7.62 -3.58
C PHE A 205 -8.97 -7.24 -3.71
N ASP A 206 -9.79 -8.24 -4.02
CA ASP A 206 -11.24 -8.11 -4.13
C ASP A 206 -11.92 -8.77 -2.92
N GLU A 207 -13.09 -8.26 -2.54
CA GLU A 207 -13.96 -8.89 -1.54
C GLU A 207 -15.13 -9.60 -2.22
N VAL A 208 -15.29 -10.88 -1.89
CA VAL A 208 -16.34 -11.75 -2.42
C VAL A 208 -17.23 -12.16 -1.25
N HIS A 209 -18.47 -11.67 -1.23
CA HIS A 209 -19.41 -11.92 -0.13
C HIS A 209 -20.28 -13.16 -0.36
N THR A 210 -20.86 -13.30 -1.54
CA THR A 210 -21.78 -14.39 -1.90
C THR A 210 -21.23 -15.19 -3.06
N ASP A 211 -20.99 -14.53 -4.18
CA ASP A 211 -20.56 -15.12 -5.45
C ASP A 211 -19.53 -14.21 -6.14
N TRP A 212 -18.84 -14.77 -7.14
CA TRP A 212 -17.79 -14.08 -7.86
C TRP A 212 -18.31 -12.92 -8.74
N GLU A 213 -19.59 -12.95 -9.13
CA GLU A 213 -20.20 -11.91 -9.96
C GLU A 213 -20.44 -10.63 -9.15
N SER A 214 -20.75 -10.77 -7.87
CA SER A 214 -20.96 -9.69 -6.89
C SER A 214 -19.67 -9.25 -6.19
N ARG A 215 -18.50 -9.49 -6.79
CA ARG A 215 -17.21 -9.13 -6.17
C ARG A 215 -17.00 -7.61 -6.14
N HIS A 216 -16.59 -7.11 -4.99
CA HIS A 216 -16.18 -5.73 -4.80
C HIS A 216 -14.68 -5.63 -5.11
N ARG A 217 -14.37 -4.98 -6.23
CA ARG A 217 -12.98 -4.87 -6.68
C ARG A 217 -12.23 -3.83 -5.87
N HIS A 218 -10.94 -4.09 -5.62
CA HIS A 218 -10.02 -3.11 -5.00
C HIS A 218 -10.59 -2.54 -3.70
N VAL A 219 -11.07 -3.45 -2.85
CA VAL A 219 -11.93 -3.11 -1.71
C VAL A 219 -11.20 -2.25 -0.67
N LEU A 220 -9.87 -2.39 -0.53
CA LEU A 220 -9.10 -1.66 0.46
C LEU A 220 -9.00 -0.15 0.13
N PRO A 221 -8.53 0.28 -1.06
CA PRO A 221 -8.60 1.69 -1.46
C PRO A 221 -10.00 2.30 -1.30
N THR A 222 -11.04 1.58 -1.70
CA THR A 222 -12.44 2.01 -1.60
C THR A 222 -12.86 2.19 -0.13
N ALA A 223 -12.51 1.24 0.73
CA ALA A 223 -12.80 1.31 2.16
C ALA A 223 -12.07 2.46 2.85
N LEU A 224 -10.80 2.73 2.50
CA LEU A 224 -10.05 3.87 3.05
C LEU A 224 -10.68 5.21 2.64
N ALA A 225 -11.09 5.35 1.38
CA ALA A 225 -11.81 6.54 0.93
C ALA A 225 -13.13 6.72 1.67
N ARG A 226 -13.86 5.64 1.94
CA ARG A 226 -15.09 5.68 2.72
C ARG A 226 -14.86 6.05 4.19
N LEU A 227 -13.82 5.51 4.82
CA LEU A 227 -13.44 5.87 6.19
C LEU A 227 -13.07 7.35 6.31
N ALA A 228 -12.43 7.92 5.30
CA ALA A 228 -12.16 9.35 5.24
C ALA A 228 -13.42 10.19 5.07
N ALA A 229 -14.37 9.74 4.23
CA ALA A 229 -15.67 10.40 4.09
C ALA A 229 -16.49 10.36 5.39
N ASP A 230 -16.39 9.26 6.14
CA ASP A 230 -17.04 9.09 7.45
C ASP A 230 -16.28 9.81 8.60
N GLY A 231 -15.13 10.43 8.32
CA GLY A 231 -14.32 11.16 9.32
C GLY A 231 -13.54 10.26 10.30
N VAL A 232 -13.44 8.95 10.03
CA VAL A 232 -12.69 7.99 10.85
C VAL A 232 -11.19 8.09 10.60
N VAL A 233 -10.81 8.44 9.37
CA VAL A 233 -9.42 8.63 8.94
C VAL A 233 -9.26 10.04 8.40
N ASP A 234 -8.13 10.68 8.67
CA ASP A 234 -7.84 12.00 8.11
C ASP A 234 -7.69 11.93 6.58
N ARG A 235 -8.59 12.61 5.89
CA ARG A 235 -8.61 12.72 4.42
C ARG A 235 -7.35 13.39 3.89
N ALA A 236 -6.84 14.42 4.56
CA ALA A 236 -5.62 15.12 4.11
C ALA A 236 -4.41 14.18 4.18
N ALA A 237 -4.25 13.44 5.27
CA ALA A 237 -3.21 12.43 5.42
C ALA A 237 -3.26 11.33 4.34
N LEU A 238 -4.44 10.88 3.91
CA LEU A 238 -4.55 9.91 2.80
C LEU A 238 -4.11 10.52 1.46
N LEU A 239 -4.50 11.76 1.18
CA LEU A 239 -4.10 12.47 -0.03
C LEU A 239 -2.58 12.69 -0.08
N ASP A 240 -2.02 13.21 1.01
CA ASP A 240 -0.58 13.48 1.15
C ASP A 240 0.23 12.18 1.08
N GLY A 241 -0.21 11.14 1.77
CA GLY A 241 0.41 9.82 1.73
C GLY A 241 0.39 9.21 0.34
N ALA A 242 -0.74 9.25 -0.36
CA ALA A 242 -0.87 8.69 -1.70
C ALA A 242 -0.02 9.46 -2.73
N VAL A 243 -0.07 10.79 -2.73
CA VAL A 243 0.75 11.62 -3.62
C VAL A 243 2.24 11.44 -3.33
N GLY A 244 2.64 11.49 -2.06
CA GLY A 244 4.03 11.27 -1.64
C GLY A 244 4.57 9.89 -2.00
N ARG A 245 3.74 8.84 -1.90
CA ARG A 245 4.13 7.50 -2.35
C ARG A 245 4.33 7.41 -3.86
N LEU A 246 3.45 8.04 -4.64
CA LEU A 246 3.58 8.10 -6.09
C LEU A 246 4.84 8.85 -6.53
N LEU A 247 5.21 9.93 -5.82
CA LEU A 247 6.44 10.71 -6.07
C LEU A 247 7.71 9.91 -5.80
N ARG A 248 7.71 9.04 -4.78
CA ARG A 248 8.85 8.15 -4.50
C ARG A 248 9.09 7.11 -5.60
N GLY A 249 8.07 6.81 -6.40
CA GLY A 249 8.14 5.78 -7.43
C GLY A 249 8.13 4.35 -6.87
N ASP A 250 7.84 3.40 -7.75
CA ASP A 250 7.85 1.95 -7.53
C ASP A 250 7.59 1.23 -8.87
N ARG A 251 7.54 -0.10 -8.85
CA ARG A 251 6.97 -0.92 -9.91
C ARG A 251 5.50 -0.55 -10.15
N PRO A 252 5.02 -0.53 -11.41
CA PRO A 252 3.66 -0.11 -11.75
C PRO A 252 2.54 -0.82 -10.97
N ALA A 253 2.71 -2.12 -10.68
CA ALA A 253 1.72 -2.89 -9.92
C ALA A 253 1.53 -2.39 -8.48
N ALA A 254 2.59 -1.88 -7.84
CA ALA A 254 2.52 -1.34 -6.49
C ALA A 254 1.96 0.09 -6.46
N LEU A 255 2.27 0.91 -7.46
CA LEU A 255 1.72 2.28 -7.55
C LEU A 255 0.20 2.30 -7.80
N ARG A 256 -0.33 1.24 -8.42
CA ARG A 256 -1.75 1.17 -8.82
C ARG A 256 -2.72 1.33 -7.64
N ALA A 257 -2.39 0.85 -6.45
CA ALA A 257 -3.27 1.01 -5.29
C ALA A 257 -3.47 2.49 -4.91
N PHE A 258 -2.42 3.30 -5.03
CA PHE A 258 -2.46 4.71 -4.67
C PHE A 258 -3.15 5.55 -5.75
N THR A 259 -3.03 5.18 -7.03
CA THR A 259 -3.82 5.84 -8.08
C THR A 259 -5.31 5.51 -7.97
N VAL A 260 -5.67 4.28 -7.60
CA VAL A 260 -7.06 3.90 -7.30
C VAL A 260 -7.56 4.63 -6.06
N LEU A 261 -6.76 4.71 -4.98
CA LEU A 261 -7.13 5.46 -3.79
C LEU A 261 -7.41 6.94 -4.11
N LEU A 262 -6.55 7.61 -4.88
CA LEU A 262 -6.80 8.98 -5.33
C LEU A 262 -8.04 9.09 -6.21
N HIS A 263 -8.35 8.07 -7.02
CA HIS A 263 -9.58 8.06 -7.79
C HIS A 263 -10.82 8.00 -6.89
N GLU A 264 -10.84 7.08 -5.92
CA GLU A 264 -11.94 6.91 -4.96
C GLU A 264 -12.11 8.12 -4.03
N LEU A 265 -11.01 8.76 -3.64
CA LEU A 265 -11.05 9.98 -2.84
C LEU A 265 -11.63 11.17 -3.61
N ALA A 266 -11.55 11.17 -4.95
CA ALA A 266 -11.96 12.25 -5.83
C ALA A 266 -11.51 13.65 -5.32
N PRO A 267 -10.21 13.95 -5.33
CA PRO A 267 -9.68 15.24 -4.86
C PRO A 267 -10.39 16.42 -5.52
N SER A 268 -10.85 17.35 -4.71
CA SER A 268 -11.42 18.61 -5.19
C SER A 268 -10.37 19.50 -5.85
N ALA A 269 -10.80 20.48 -6.63
CA ALA A 269 -9.88 21.45 -7.24
C ALA A 269 -9.01 22.17 -6.20
N GLN A 270 -9.57 22.47 -5.01
CA GLN A 270 -8.81 23.08 -3.92
C GLN A 270 -7.74 22.13 -3.36
N GLU A 271 -8.06 20.85 -3.17
CA GLU A 271 -7.11 19.84 -2.68
C GLU A 271 -5.99 19.56 -3.67
N VAL A 272 -6.29 19.60 -4.98
CA VAL A 272 -5.29 19.50 -6.05
C VAL A 272 -4.44 20.76 -6.12
N ALA A 273 -5.05 21.95 -6.03
CA ALA A 273 -4.33 23.22 -6.04
C ALA A 273 -3.35 23.34 -4.87
N ALA A 274 -3.75 22.91 -3.67
CA ALA A 274 -2.88 22.85 -2.48
C ALA A 274 -1.66 21.93 -2.67
N ARG A 275 -1.73 20.99 -3.62
CA ARG A 275 -0.66 20.03 -3.95
C ARG A 275 -0.13 20.22 -5.37
N ALA A 276 -0.35 21.39 -5.99
CA ALA A 276 -0.09 21.60 -7.42
C ALA A 276 1.37 21.28 -7.80
N THR A 277 2.34 21.68 -6.97
CA THR A 277 3.76 21.38 -7.17
C THR A 277 4.02 19.87 -7.25
N ASP A 278 3.43 19.08 -6.36
CA ASP A 278 3.60 17.63 -6.34
C ASP A 278 2.94 16.97 -7.55
N TYR A 279 1.74 17.43 -7.94
CA TYR A 279 1.08 16.96 -9.16
C TYR A 279 1.87 17.30 -10.43
N LEU A 280 2.52 18.48 -10.49
CA LEU A 280 3.38 18.86 -11.61
C LEU A 280 4.62 17.96 -11.70
N ARG A 281 5.23 17.62 -10.56
CA ARG A 281 6.34 16.65 -10.50
C ARG A 281 5.90 15.25 -10.92
N LEU A 282 4.72 14.80 -10.47
CA LEU A 282 4.14 13.53 -10.93
C LEU A 282 3.90 13.52 -12.45
N LEU A 283 3.44 14.64 -13.00
CA LEU A 283 3.22 14.80 -14.43
C LEU A 283 4.54 14.69 -15.22
N ALA A 284 5.62 15.29 -14.73
CA ALA A 284 6.92 15.29 -15.38
C ALA A 284 7.65 13.94 -15.27
N ASP A 285 7.70 13.35 -14.06
CA ASP A 285 8.66 12.28 -13.74
C ASP A 285 8.01 10.89 -13.60
N ALA A 286 6.73 10.81 -13.24
CA ALA A 286 6.13 9.52 -12.87
C ALA A 286 5.89 8.61 -14.09
N PRO A 287 5.70 7.29 -13.87
CA PRO A 287 5.28 6.38 -14.93
C PRO A 287 3.99 6.85 -15.63
N ALA A 288 3.85 6.56 -16.93
CA ALA A 288 2.81 7.14 -17.78
C ALA A 288 1.38 7.10 -17.19
N PRO A 289 0.89 6.01 -16.54
CA PRO A 289 -0.45 6.01 -15.94
C PRO A 289 -0.62 7.05 -14.81
N VAL A 290 0.42 7.27 -14.01
CA VAL A 290 0.43 8.25 -12.92
C VAL A 290 0.51 9.66 -13.49
N ALA A 291 1.36 9.89 -14.48
CA ALA A 291 1.48 11.18 -15.17
C ALA A 291 0.16 11.58 -15.86
N VAL A 292 -0.55 10.64 -16.50
CA VAL A 292 -1.87 10.89 -17.09
C VAL A 292 -2.91 11.27 -16.02
N MET A 293 -2.91 10.58 -14.88
CA MET A 293 -3.79 10.91 -13.75
C MET A 293 -3.50 12.32 -13.23
N ALA A 294 -2.22 12.67 -13.06
CA ALA A 294 -1.82 14.00 -12.62
C ALA A 294 -2.20 15.09 -13.63
N GLN A 295 -1.97 14.85 -14.93
CA GLN A 295 -2.39 15.77 -16.00
C GLN A 295 -3.89 16.05 -15.96
N LYS A 296 -4.71 15.00 -15.75
CA LYS A 296 -6.16 15.13 -15.68
C LYS A 296 -6.59 15.99 -14.49
N ALA A 297 -5.98 15.78 -13.32
CA ALA A 297 -6.26 16.56 -12.12
C ALA A 297 -5.88 18.04 -12.30
N LEU A 298 -4.67 18.32 -12.79
CA LEU A 298 -4.18 19.68 -13.03
C LEU A 298 -5.01 20.44 -14.08
N ARG A 299 -5.43 19.76 -15.16
CA ARG A 299 -6.29 20.35 -16.21
C ARG A 299 -7.70 20.71 -15.74
N ALA A 300 -8.15 20.14 -14.63
CA ALA A 300 -9.45 20.44 -14.04
C ALA A 300 -9.41 21.68 -13.13
N LEU A 301 -8.22 22.23 -12.84
CA LEU A 301 -8.10 23.47 -12.10
C LEU A 301 -8.67 24.64 -12.92
N PRO A 302 -9.44 25.55 -12.28
CA PRO A 302 -10.03 26.69 -12.97
C PRO A 302 -8.95 27.69 -13.44
N ASP A 303 -7.96 27.94 -12.58
CA ASP A 303 -6.89 28.91 -12.79
C ASP A 303 -5.54 28.33 -12.32
N PRO A 304 -4.91 27.46 -13.14
CA PRO A 304 -3.58 26.93 -12.81
C PRO A 304 -2.52 28.01 -13.02
N GLU A 305 -1.52 28.08 -12.13
CA GLU A 305 -0.41 29.04 -12.26
C GLU A 305 0.36 28.80 -13.57
N PRO A 306 0.32 29.75 -14.54
CA PRO A 306 0.81 29.48 -15.88
C PRO A 306 2.31 29.18 -15.97
N GLU A 307 3.16 29.83 -15.17
CA GLU A 307 4.61 29.61 -15.24
C GLU A 307 5.00 28.20 -14.79
N ALA A 308 4.40 27.70 -13.72
CA ALA A 308 4.60 26.36 -13.22
C ALA A 308 4.10 25.31 -14.23
N VAL A 309 2.97 25.56 -14.90
CA VAL A 309 2.49 24.70 -15.99
C VAL A 309 3.48 24.70 -17.16
N LEU A 310 4.01 25.86 -17.55
CA LEU A 310 4.97 25.96 -18.66
C LEU A 310 6.30 25.28 -18.33
N ALA A 311 6.81 25.45 -17.11
CA ALA A 311 8.01 24.79 -16.63
C ALA A 311 7.87 23.26 -16.71
N ALA A 312 6.84 22.68 -16.11
CA ALA A 312 6.59 21.24 -16.16
C ALA A 312 6.32 20.76 -17.60
N SER A 313 5.67 21.58 -18.44
CA SER A 313 5.41 21.23 -19.84
C SER A 313 6.68 20.97 -20.64
N ARG A 314 7.77 21.70 -20.38
CA ARG A 314 9.04 21.51 -21.10
C ARG A 314 9.56 20.10 -20.92
N GLU A 315 9.45 19.54 -19.72
CA GLU A 315 9.85 18.17 -19.41
C GLU A 315 8.86 17.15 -20.01
N VAL A 316 7.55 17.40 -19.85
CA VAL A 316 6.49 16.51 -20.35
C VAL A 316 6.56 16.32 -21.87
N LEU A 317 6.83 17.39 -22.62
CA LEU A 317 6.88 17.34 -24.09
C LEU A 317 8.08 16.54 -24.63
N LEU A 318 9.09 16.28 -23.81
CA LEU A 318 10.24 15.43 -24.15
C LEU A 318 9.97 13.94 -23.90
N ARG A 319 8.88 13.60 -23.20
CA ARG A 319 8.54 12.21 -22.90
C ARG A 319 8.16 11.44 -24.18
N PRO A 320 8.43 10.13 -24.25
CA PRO A 320 8.03 9.30 -25.39
C PRO A 320 6.52 8.97 -25.42
N ASP A 321 5.79 9.36 -24.38
CA ASP A 321 4.37 9.03 -24.16
C ASP A 321 3.45 9.82 -25.10
N LYS A 322 3.24 9.32 -26.31
CA LYS A 322 2.41 9.95 -27.36
C LYS A 322 1.08 10.53 -26.87
N ALA A 323 0.33 9.78 -26.05
CA ALA A 323 -0.99 10.20 -25.56
C ALA A 323 -0.88 11.36 -24.55
N LEU A 324 0.09 11.30 -23.65
CA LEU A 324 0.33 12.32 -22.63
C LEU A 324 0.77 13.63 -23.29
N VAL A 325 1.72 13.56 -24.23
CA VAL A 325 2.22 14.71 -24.99
C VAL A 325 1.12 15.36 -25.81
N ARG A 326 0.27 14.58 -26.49
CA ARG A 326 -0.94 15.12 -27.16
C ARG A 326 -1.86 15.85 -26.20
N GLY A 327 -2.09 15.27 -25.02
CA GLY A 327 -2.87 15.89 -23.95
C GLY A 327 -2.28 17.24 -23.50
N GLN A 328 -0.95 17.31 -23.40
CA GLN A 328 -0.22 18.50 -23.00
C GLN A 328 -0.30 19.59 -24.07
N LEU A 329 -0.07 19.26 -25.34
CA LEU A 329 -0.21 20.19 -26.46
C LEU A 329 -1.62 20.78 -26.55
N ALA A 330 -2.64 19.96 -26.33
CA ALA A 330 -4.03 20.45 -26.30
C ALA A 330 -4.29 21.38 -25.10
N TRP A 331 -3.61 21.17 -23.97
CA TRP A 331 -3.71 22.04 -22.80
C TRP A 331 -3.00 23.38 -23.03
N LEU A 332 -1.78 23.36 -23.55
CA LEU A 332 -1.02 24.56 -23.92
C LEU A 332 -1.74 25.40 -24.98
N ASP A 333 -2.36 24.77 -25.98
CA ASP A 333 -3.18 25.49 -26.97
C ASP A 333 -4.34 26.25 -26.29
N ARG A 334 -5.03 25.63 -25.33
CA ARG A 334 -6.09 26.32 -24.57
C ARG A 334 -5.52 27.43 -23.69
N LEU A 335 -4.36 27.22 -23.09
CA LEU A 335 -3.69 28.23 -22.25
C LEU A 335 -3.30 29.46 -23.08
N ALA A 336 -2.71 29.26 -24.27
CA ALA A 336 -2.36 30.35 -25.19
C ALA A 336 -3.57 31.18 -25.64
N ARG A 337 -4.71 30.53 -25.87
CA ARG A 337 -5.97 31.24 -26.19
C ARG A 337 -6.52 32.06 -25.02
N ARG A 338 -6.28 31.62 -23.78
CA ARG A 338 -6.73 32.32 -22.56
C ARG A 338 -5.80 33.45 -22.14
N HIS A 339 -4.51 33.35 -22.47
CA HIS A 339 -3.47 34.34 -22.17
C HIS A 339 -2.78 34.79 -23.47
N PRO A 340 -3.45 35.62 -24.30
CA PRO A 340 -2.86 36.11 -25.55
C PRO A 340 -1.56 36.88 -25.36
N ASP A 341 -1.41 37.54 -24.21
CA ASP A 341 -0.20 38.24 -23.76
C ASP A 341 1.01 37.30 -23.61
N ARG A 342 0.78 36.01 -23.34
CA ARG A 342 1.82 34.98 -23.20
C ARG A 342 1.88 34.01 -24.38
N ALA A 343 1.11 34.23 -25.44
CA ALA A 343 0.98 33.27 -26.55
C ALA A 343 2.33 32.90 -27.19
N ALA A 344 3.23 33.88 -27.37
CA ALA A 344 4.57 33.64 -27.92
C ALA A 344 5.43 32.74 -27.01
N GLN A 345 5.47 33.02 -25.70
CA GLN A 345 6.17 32.19 -24.71
C GLN A 345 5.62 30.75 -24.69
N ILE A 346 4.30 30.60 -24.78
CA ILE A 346 3.64 29.28 -24.82
C ILE A 346 3.97 28.55 -26.14
N ALA A 347 4.05 29.28 -27.26
CA ALA A 347 4.45 28.72 -28.55
C ALA A 347 5.89 28.16 -28.52
N GLU A 348 6.81 28.85 -27.85
CA GLU A 348 8.19 28.35 -27.65
C GLU A 348 8.21 27.05 -26.83
N VAL A 349 7.37 26.94 -25.80
CA VAL A 349 7.23 25.68 -25.04
C VAL A 349 6.67 24.57 -25.93
N ILE A 350 5.61 24.86 -26.70
CA ILE A 350 5.01 23.91 -27.65
C ILE A 350 6.04 23.36 -28.64
N ALA A 351 6.96 24.22 -29.12
CA ALA A 351 8.00 23.85 -30.09
C ALA A 351 8.96 22.76 -29.57
N VAL A 352 9.09 22.57 -28.26
CA VAL A 352 9.90 21.48 -27.66
C VAL A 352 9.46 20.10 -28.17
N ALA A 353 8.17 19.90 -28.43
CA ALA A 353 7.64 18.63 -28.94
C ALA A 353 8.00 18.35 -30.41
N ALA A 354 8.68 19.26 -31.12
CA ALA A 354 9.19 19.00 -32.47
C ALA A 354 10.25 17.88 -32.51
N GLY A 355 10.87 17.54 -31.38
CA GLY A 355 11.78 16.40 -31.24
C GLY A 355 11.11 15.05 -30.94
N HIS A 356 9.77 14.99 -30.80
CA HIS A 356 9.08 13.79 -30.36
C HIS A 356 9.17 12.63 -31.39
N PRO A 357 9.31 11.36 -30.98
CA PRO A 357 9.48 10.23 -31.90
C PRO A 357 8.29 10.01 -32.85
N ALA A 358 7.07 10.33 -32.42
CA ALA A 358 5.87 10.22 -33.26
C ALA A 358 5.70 11.44 -34.19
N VAL A 359 5.69 11.20 -35.51
CA VAL A 359 5.53 12.23 -36.57
C VAL A 359 4.29 13.09 -36.37
N ASP A 360 3.15 12.46 -36.08
CA ASP A 360 1.88 13.15 -35.91
C ASP A 360 1.81 14.06 -34.65
N VAL A 361 2.70 13.84 -33.68
CA VAL A 361 2.91 14.75 -32.55
C VAL A 361 3.77 15.94 -32.97
N ARG A 362 4.84 15.70 -33.73
CA ARG A 362 5.72 16.77 -34.26
C ARG A 362 4.97 17.73 -35.16
N ASP A 363 4.19 17.22 -36.11
CA ASP A 363 3.39 18.04 -37.03
C ASP A 363 2.38 18.91 -36.27
N ARG A 364 1.74 18.32 -35.25
CA ARG A 364 0.80 19.05 -34.40
C ARG A 364 1.50 20.13 -33.57
N ALA A 365 2.68 19.85 -33.03
CA ALA A 365 3.47 20.82 -32.30
C ALA A 365 3.87 22.00 -33.21
N ALA A 366 4.38 21.72 -34.42
CA ALA A 366 4.74 22.75 -35.39
C ALA A 366 3.55 23.63 -35.78
N ALA A 367 2.39 23.03 -36.06
CA ALA A 367 1.17 23.77 -36.40
C ALA A 367 0.69 24.67 -35.25
N LEU A 368 0.75 24.18 -34.00
CA LEU A 368 0.35 24.97 -32.82
C LEU A 368 1.35 26.08 -32.49
N ALA A 369 2.65 25.81 -32.63
CA ALA A 369 3.69 26.83 -32.44
C ALA A 369 3.57 27.94 -33.49
N ALA A 370 3.36 27.61 -34.76
CA ALA A 370 3.17 28.60 -35.82
C ALA A 370 1.90 29.44 -35.60
N ARG A 371 0.82 28.84 -35.05
CA ARG A 371 -0.44 29.54 -34.79
C ARG A 371 -0.36 30.57 -33.67
N HIS A 372 0.44 30.29 -32.64
CA HIS A 372 0.55 31.15 -31.44
C HIS A 372 1.86 31.94 -31.37
N GLY A 373 2.80 31.65 -32.27
CA GLY A 373 4.06 32.38 -32.40
C GLY A 373 3.83 33.85 -32.81
N PRO A 374 4.88 34.67 -32.71
CA PRO A 374 4.78 36.08 -33.07
C PRO A 374 4.24 36.21 -34.49
N ALA A 375 3.27 37.11 -34.67
CA ALA A 375 2.80 37.47 -36.00
C ALA A 375 4.02 37.91 -36.84
N PRO A 376 4.11 37.52 -38.13
CA PRO A 376 5.10 38.10 -39.00
C PRO A 376 4.92 39.62 -38.91
N ALA A 377 6.00 40.34 -38.57
CA ALA A 377 5.99 41.79 -38.63
C ALA A 377 5.47 42.17 -40.02
N VAL A 378 4.31 42.84 -40.07
CA VAL A 378 3.78 43.37 -41.32
C VAL A 378 4.89 44.22 -41.91
N GLY A 379 5.43 43.77 -43.04
CA GLY A 379 6.54 44.43 -43.71
C GLY A 379 6.22 45.91 -43.85
N GLY A 380 7.09 46.75 -43.30
CA GLY A 380 7.04 48.18 -43.55
C GLY A 380 7.06 48.44 -45.07
N PRO A 381 6.45 49.54 -45.54
CA PRO A 381 6.25 49.77 -46.96
C PRO A 381 7.57 49.72 -47.71
N VAL A 382 7.71 48.78 -48.65
CA VAL A 382 8.73 48.84 -49.69
C VAL A 382 8.43 50.07 -50.54
N PRO A 383 9.34 51.06 -50.66
CA PRO A 383 9.11 52.17 -51.55
C PRO A 383 9.18 51.66 -52.99
N ALA A 384 8.09 51.86 -53.72
CA ALA A 384 8.01 51.63 -55.16
C ALA A 384 8.88 52.66 -55.89
N GLY A 385 9.77 52.17 -56.74
CA GLY A 385 10.50 52.97 -57.73
C GLY A 385 11.19 52.05 -58.74
N GLY A 386 10.69 52.04 -59.98
CA GLY A 386 11.32 51.39 -61.13
C GLY A 386 12.66 52.03 -61.50
N ASP A 387 13.44 51.54 -62.47
CA ASP A 387 13.00 51.07 -63.77
C ASP A 387 14.12 50.33 -64.54
N THR A 388 13.72 49.58 -65.56
CA THR A 388 14.47 49.12 -66.76
C THR A 388 15.52 47.97 -66.72
N ALA A 389 15.25 47.00 -67.61
CA ALA A 389 15.92 45.75 -67.97
C ALA A 389 17.18 45.95 -68.88
N PRO A 390 17.68 44.91 -69.61
CA PRO A 390 18.28 43.64 -69.18
C PRO A 390 19.72 43.46 -69.75
N ALA A 391 20.49 42.47 -69.28
CA ALA A 391 21.65 41.96 -70.03
C ALA A 391 21.82 40.44 -69.85
N VAL A 392 21.59 39.73 -70.95
CA VAL A 392 22.01 38.35 -71.17
C VAL A 392 23.48 38.35 -71.57
N ALA A 393 24.30 37.48 -70.98
CA ALA A 393 25.48 36.93 -71.65
C ALA A 393 25.84 35.55 -71.07
N VAL A 394 26.05 34.60 -71.98
CA VAL A 394 26.29 33.17 -71.77
C VAL A 394 27.80 32.87 -71.65
N ALA A 395 28.07 31.84 -70.85
CA ALA A 395 29.24 30.96 -70.65
C ALA A 395 30.48 30.99 -71.57
N ARG A 396 31.64 30.77 -70.93
CA ARG A 396 32.75 29.81 -71.22
C ARG A 396 33.89 30.18 -70.27
N GLY A 397 34.71 29.30 -69.69
CA GLY A 397 35.07 27.91 -69.90
C GLY A 397 36.43 27.75 -69.21
N ASP A 398 36.72 26.53 -68.77
CA ASP A 398 37.92 26.04 -68.06
C ASP A 398 39.26 26.72 -68.37
N ASP A 399 40.12 26.86 -67.34
CA ASP A 399 41.42 26.17 -67.32
C ASP A 399 42.15 26.35 -65.97
N LEU A 400 42.50 25.21 -65.36
CA LEU A 400 43.57 25.00 -64.37
C LEU A 400 44.95 25.15 -65.08
N PRO A 401 46.11 25.39 -64.41
CA PRO A 401 46.57 24.60 -63.26
C PRO A 401 47.45 25.28 -62.18
N HIS A 402 47.72 24.46 -61.15
CA HIS A 402 48.72 24.47 -60.06
C HIS A 402 50.14 24.99 -60.44
N PRO A 403 51.06 25.33 -59.49
CA PRO A 403 51.57 24.39 -58.46
C PRO A 403 51.90 25.00 -57.07
N GLY A 404 52.08 24.12 -56.08
CA GLY A 404 52.56 24.44 -54.73
C GLY A 404 52.10 23.43 -53.71
#